data_AF-A0A5N5J5D2-F1
#
_entry.id   AF-A0A5N5J5D2-F1
#
_cell.length_a   1.000
_cell.length_b   1.000
_cell.length_c   1.000
_cell.angle_alpha   90.00
_cell.angle_beta   90.00
_cell.angle_gamma   90.00
#
_symmetry.space_group_name_H-M   'P 1'
#
loop_
_entity.id
_entity.type
_entity.pdbx_description
1 polymer ?
#
loop_
_entity_poly.entity_id
_entity_poly.type
_entity_poly.pdbx_seq_one_letter_code
_entity_poly.pdbx_strand_id
1 'polypeptide(L)'
;MQLKPLNTYTITIMLFLTVIILFFSGFLEFPSLTASITSPVKDSNFPVKTTPDPFTNLFVAFRKWDSQVGCMQFREKPKNLWSQGSNGSASLQVVDGDAGCNELKMEHVSVLVKGWTWIPGNLDNLYSCRCGLSCLWTKSSVLADKPDALLFETTTPPLQRRNGDPLRVYMDLEAGRKRTGREDLFISYHAEDDVQSTYAGALFHNGRNYHVSHRKDNDTLVYWSSSRCLADRNQLARSLLSLLPHHSFGKCLNNVGGLDMALSFYPECANDASIKPKWWDHLHCAMSHYKFVLAIENTWTESYVTEKLFYALDSGSVPIYFGAPNVLEFVPPHSIIDGNKFKSMEELASYVKNIANDPVAYAEYHAWRRCGVLGNYGKTRAASLDTLPCRLCEAVSRKGGRNARA
;
A
#
# COMPACT_ATOMS: atom_id res chain seq x y z
N MET A 1 54.05 -19.83 24.56
CA MET A 1 53.33 -18.99 23.58
C MET A 1 53.34 -17.56 24.12
N GLN A 2 54.33 -16.76 23.74
CA GLN A 2 54.49 -15.37 24.25
C GLN A 2 53.52 -14.45 23.50
N LEU A 3 52.62 -13.80 24.24
CA LEU A 3 51.75 -12.75 23.72
C LEU A 3 52.60 -11.51 23.40
N LYS A 4 52.54 -11.05 22.14
CA LYS A 4 53.17 -9.79 21.72
C LYS A 4 52.48 -8.62 22.43
N PRO A 5 53.24 -7.61 22.92
CA PRO A 5 52.64 -6.43 23.51
C PRO A 5 51.92 -5.62 22.42
N LEU A 6 50.64 -5.33 22.63
CA LEU A 6 49.90 -4.39 21.80
C LEU A 6 50.56 -3.01 21.92
N ASN A 7 50.88 -2.43 20.76
CA ASN A 7 51.53 -1.14 20.64
C ASN A 7 50.66 -0.07 21.31
N THR A 8 51.21 0.60 22.33
CA THR A 8 50.50 1.62 23.15
C THR A 8 49.90 2.71 22.26
N TYR A 9 50.54 3.02 21.13
CA TYR A 9 50.03 3.95 20.12
C TYR A 9 48.64 3.56 19.56
N THR A 10 48.39 2.26 19.33
CA THR A 10 47.12 1.79 18.78
C THR A 10 45.98 1.93 19.77
N ILE A 11 46.27 1.72 21.07
CA ILE A 11 45.29 1.88 22.15
C ILE A 11 44.95 3.37 22.32
N THR A 12 45.95 4.25 22.27
CA THR A 12 45.74 5.70 22.37
C THR A 12 44.92 6.24 21.19
N ILE A 13 45.15 5.74 19.96
CA ILE A 13 44.38 6.13 18.78
C ILE A 13 42.92 5.65 18.88
N MET A 14 42.68 4.43 19.34
CA MET A 14 41.33 3.89 19.53
C MET A 14 40.54 4.63 20.61
N LEU A 15 41.19 5.01 21.71
CA LEU A 15 40.61 5.83 22.78
C LEU A 15 40.33 7.27 22.31
N PHE A 16 41.23 7.85 21.51
CA PHE A 16 41.03 9.18 20.95
C PHE A 16 39.86 9.22 19.95
N LEU A 17 39.73 8.20 19.09
CA LEU A 17 38.60 8.05 18.17
C LEU A 17 37.26 7.85 18.89
N THR A 18 37.24 7.09 19.99
CA THR A 18 36.00 6.90 20.78
C THR A 18 35.60 8.17 21.54
N VAL A 19 36.56 8.94 22.05
CA VAL A 19 36.29 10.26 22.66
C VAL A 19 35.80 11.26 21.62
N ILE A 20 36.36 11.27 20.40
CA ILE A 20 35.88 12.11 19.29
C ILE A 20 34.44 11.73 18.90
N ILE A 21 34.13 10.44 18.78
CA ILE A 21 32.76 9.98 18.47
C ILE A 21 31.78 10.39 19.58
N LEU A 22 32.18 10.34 20.85
CA LEU A 22 31.37 10.79 21.99
C LEU A 22 31.24 12.33 22.07
N PHE A 23 32.24 13.08 21.59
CA PHE A 23 32.19 14.54 21.54
C PHE A 23 31.32 15.05 20.38
N PHE A 24 31.29 14.33 19.25
CA PHE A 24 30.43 14.65 18.11
C PHE A 24 29.01 14.05 18.19
N SER A 25 28.77 13.05 19.05
CA SER A 25 27.41 12.57 19.34
C SER A 25 26.66 13.46 20.33
N GLY A 26 27.35 14.38 21.02
CA GLY A 26 26.77 15.35 21.95
C GLY A 26 26.25 16.65 21.32
N PHE A 27 26.35 16.83 19.99
CA PHE A 27 25.94 18.05 19.27
C PHE A 27 24.98 17.79 18.09
N LEU A 28 24.24 16.68 18.12
CA LEU A 28 23.04 16.55 17.30
C LEU A 28 21.84 17.14 18.05
N GLU A 29 21.82 18.47 18.17
CA GLU A 29 20.56 19.18 18.36
C GLU A 29 19.73 18.95 17.09
N PHE A 30 18.79 18.01 17.18
CA PHE A 30 17.72 17.93 16.21
C PHE A 30 17.03 19.30 16.18
N PRO A 31 16.77 19.89 14.99
CA PRO A 31 15.96 21.09 14.92
C PRO A 31 14.63 20.76 15.59
N SER A 32 14.32 21.49 16.66
CA SER A 32 12.98 21.47 17.23
C SER A 32 12.04 21.89 16.11
N LEU A 33 11.30 20.94 15.57
CA LEU A 33 10.18 21.22 14.71
C LEU A 33 9.14 21.92 15.58
N THR A 34 9.26 23.24 15.73
CA THR A 34 8.10 24.10 15.91
C THR A 34 7.31 24.08 14.62
N ALA A 35 6.71 22.92 14.32
CA ALA A 35 5.51 22.90 13.51
C ALA A 35 4.49 23.70 14.33
N SER A 36 4.05 24.82 13.77
CA SER A 36 2.87 25.51 14.28
C SER A 36 1.79 24.46 14.51
N ILE A 37 1.43 24.25 15.78
CA ILE A 37 0.32 23.39 16.17
C ILE A 37 -0.95 24.09 15.72
N THR A 38 -1.29 23.97 14.44
CA THR A 38 -2.67 24.02 14.01
C THR A 38 -3.32 22.77 14.57
N SER A 39 -4.31 22.98 15.44
CA SER A 39 -5.06 21.94 16.13
C SER A 39 -5.47 20.80 15.20
N PRO A 40 -5.54 19.54 15.69
CA PRO A 40 -5.96 18.42 14.87
C PRO A 40 -7.37 18.72 14.37
N VAL A 41 -7.55 18.77 13.05
CA VAL A 41 -8.88 18.65 12.45
C VAL A 41 -9.34 17.26 12.82
N LYS A 42 -10.08 17.16 13.92
CA LYS A 42 -10.89 15.99 14.18
C LYS A 42 -11.78 15.82 12.94
N ASP A 43 -11.87 14.61 12.39
CA ASP A 43 -12.98 14.23 11.50
C ASP A 43 -14.36 14.27 12.20
N SER A 44 -14.46 14.98 13.33
CA SER A 44 -15.60 15.04 14.25
C SER A 44 -16.58 16.14 13.88
N ASN A 45 -17.20 16.04 12.71
CA ASN A 45 -18.50 16.69 12.53
C ASN A 45 -19.65 15.69 12.43
N PHE A 46 -19.41 14.40 12.71
CA PHE A 46 -20.49 13.56 13.18
C PHE A 46 -20.59 13.62 14.68
N PRO A 47 -21.75 14.03 15.22
CA PRO A 47 -22.08 13.68 16.59
C PRO A 47 -22.20 12.17 16.63
N VAL A 48 -21.09 11.52 16.98
CA VAL A 48 -21.11 10.14 17.47
C VAL A 48 -22.20 10.12 18.54
N LYS A 49 -23.21 9.27 18.36
CA LYS A 49 -24.28 9.18 19.35
C LYS A 49 -23.68 8.83 20.69
N THR A 50 -24.12 9.53 21.73
CA THR A 50 -23.76 9.22 23.12
C THR A 50 -24.36 7.90 23.59
N THR A 51 -25.42 7.42 22.93
CA THR A 51 -26.06 6.13 23.20
C THR A 51 -25.57 5.06 22.22
N PRO A 52 -24.95 3.96 22.71
CA PRO A 52 -24.52 2.85 21.86
C PRO A 52 -25.68 2.19 21.08
N ASP A 53 -25.43 1.89 19.81
CA ASP A 53 -26.35 1.22 18.88
C ASP A 53 -25.60 0.07 18.16
N PRO A 54 -25.32 -1.04 18.84
CA PRO A 54 -24.57 -2.15 18.26
C PRO A 54 -25.31 -2.78 17.08
N PHE A 55 -24.59 -3.12 16.02
CA PHE A 55 -25.15 -3.71 14.80
C PHE A 55 -24.22 -4.78 14.21
N THR A 56 -24.81 -5.80 13.59
CA THR A 56 -24.07 -6.84 12.86
C THR A 56 -24.41 -6.86 11.38
N ASN A 57 -25.62 -6.44 10.96
CA ASN A 57 -26.05 -6.48 9.57
C ASN A 57 -25.74 -5.18 8.83
N LEU A 58 -24.81 -5.23 7.86
CA LEU A 58 -24.40 -4.06 7.07
C LEU A 58 -25.52 -3.46 6.24
N PHE A 59 -26.42 -4.27 5.66
CA PHE A 59 -27.52 -3.73 4.86
C PHE A 59 -28.53 -2.94 5.69
N VAL A 60 -28.67 -3.25 6.98
CA VAL A 60 -29.47 -2.45 7.90
C VAL A 60 -28.76 -1.13 8.20
N ALA A 61 -27.45 -1.17 8.48
CA ALA A 61 -26.65 0.03 8.70
C ALA A 61 -26.67 0.98 7.49
N PHE A 62 -26.48 0.43 6.28
CA PHE A 62 -26.53 1.19 5.03
C PHE A 62 -27.90 1.84 4.78
N ARG A 63 -29.00 1.12 5.00
CA ARG A 63 -30.35 1.69 4.88
C ARG A 63 -30.61 2.80 5.88
N LYS A 64 -30.08 2.67 7.10
CA LYS A 64 -30.19 3.70 8.14
C LYS A 64 -29.35 4.94 7.81
N TRP A 65 -28.18 4.75 7.21
CA TRP A 65 -27.36 5.84 6.70
C TRP A 65 -28.02 6.54 5.51
N ASP A 66 -28.66 5.80 4.60
CA ASP A 66 -29.37 6.39 3.46
C ASP A 66 -30.52 7.30 3.87
N SER A 67 -31.25 6.92 4.91
CA SER A 67 -32.39 7.72 5.39
C SER A 67 -31.97 8.96 6.20
N GLN A 68 -30.77 8.97 6.78
CA GLN A 68 -30.30 10.06 7.64
C GLN A 68 -29.32 11.01 6.94
N VAL A 69 -28.46 10.47 6.07
CA VAL A 69 -27.39 11.20 5.39
C VAL A 69 -27.57 11.12 3.88
N GLY A 70 -27.41 9.92 3.32
CA GLY A 70 -27.55 9.67 1.89
C GLY A 70 -26.47 10.34 1.01
N CYS A 71 -26.42 9.94 -0.26
CA CYS A 71 -25.35 10.39 -1.17
C CYS A 71 -25.37 11.88 -1.50
N MET A 72 -26.52 12.54 -1.47
CA MET A 72 -26.59 13.98 -1.73
C MET A 72 -25.82 14.76 -0.64
N GLN A 73 -26.15 14.54 0.63
CA GLN A 73 -25.47 15.22 1.73
C GLN A 73 -23.99 14.82 1.81
N PHE A 74 -23.67 13.54 1.55
CA PHE A 74 -22.29 13.07 1.54
C PHE A 74 -21.42 13.80 0.50
N ARG A 75 -21.97 14.06 -0.69
CA ARG A 75 -21.26 14.78 -1.78
C ARG A 75 -21.12 16.28 -1.53
N GLU A 76 -22.12 16.89 -0.88
CA GLU A 76 -22.13 18.33 -0.57
C GLU A 76 -21.19 18.70 0.58
N LYS A 77 -20.74 17.72 1.36
CA LYS A 77 -19.75 17.97 2.41
C LYS A 77 -18.54 18.69 1.82
N PRO A 78 -18.10 19.80 2.43
CA PRO A 78 -17.20 20.73 1.79
C PRO A 78 -15.94 20.00 1.36
N LYS A 79 -15.47 20.27 0.13
CA LYS A 79 -14.20 19.73 -0.36
C LYS A 79 -13.10 19.93 0.67
N ASN A 80 -13.09 21.01 1.45
CA ASN A 80 -12.17 21.29 2.56
C ASN A 80 -12.15 20.24 3.70
N LEU A 81 -13.25 19.51 3.92
CA LEU A 81 -13.31 18.36 4.83
C LEU A 81 -12.65 17.11 4.23
N TRP A 82 -12.58 17.07 2.90
CA TRP A 82 -12.05 15.97 2.08
C TRP A 82 -10.72 16.32 1.39
N SER A 83 -10.28 17.58 1.47
CA SER A 83 -9.24 18.14 0.64
C SER A 83 -7.99 18.33 1.46
N GLN A 84 -7.18 17.30 1.42
CA GLN A 84 -5.77 17.50 1.11
C GLN A 84 -5.41 16.99 -0.30
N GLY A 85 -6.35 16.50 -1.12
CA GLY A 85 -6.02 15.81 -2.37
C GLY A 85 -6.32 16.49 -3.71
N SER A 86 -6.97 17.66 -3.77
CA SER A 86 -7.58 18.14 -5.03
C SER A 86 -6.78 19.12 -5.89
N ASN A 87 -5.64 19.65 -5.43
CA ASN A 87 -4.72 20.40 -6.30
C ASN A 87 -3.51 19.51 -6.57
N GLY A 88 -3.54 18.78 -7.69
CA GLY A 88 -2.42 17.99 -8.23
C GLY A 88 -1.58 17.30 -7.16
N SER A 89 -2.04 16.16 -6.65
CA SER A 89 -1.22 15.32 -5.75
C SER A 89 0.14 15.07 -6.40
N ALA A 90 1.19 15.63 -5.82
CA ALA A 90 2.57 15.37 -6.24
C ALA A 90 2.96 13.90 -6.02
N SER A 91 2.15 13.16 -5.26
CA SER A 91 2.36 11.76 -4.90
C SER A 91 1.76 10.77 -5.90
N LEU A 92 1.07 11.22 -6.97
CA LEU A 92 0.51 10.34 -8.01
C LEU A 92 0.82 10.84 -9.42
N GLN A 93 1.35 9.93 -10.24
CA GLN A 93 1.50 10.17 -11.68
C GLN A 93 0.14 10.25 -12.39
N VAL A 94 0.07 11.10 -13.41
CA VAL A 94 -1.09 11.19 -14.29
C VAL A 94 -1.01 10.05 -15.31
N VAL A 95 -1.99 9.14 -15.26
CA VAL A 95 -2.06 7.97 -16.15
C VAL A 95 -2.90 8.24 -17.40
N ASP A 96 -3.94 9.07 -17.27
CA ASP A 96 -4.90 9.35 -18.34
C ASP A 96 -4.80 10.80 -18.84
N GLY A 97 -4.63 10.99 -20.16
CA GLY A 97 -4.69 12.31 -20.83
C GLY A 97 -3.91 12.37 -22.15
N ASP A 98 -4.48 12.92 -23.24
CA ASP A 98 -3.90 12.95 -24.62
C ASP A 98 -2.56 13.68 -24.82
N ALA A 99 -1.98 14.20 -23.74
CA ALA A 99 -0.64 14.74 -23.76
C ALA A 99 0.41 13.61 -23.97
N GLY A 100 1.37 13.87 -24.83
CA GLY A 100 2.59 13.04 -24.95
C GLY A 100 2.55 11.91 -25.98
N CYS A 101 1.47 11.70 -26.74
CA CYS A 101 1.47 10.71 -27.85
C CYS A 101 2.51 11.04 -28.93
N ASN A 102 2.71 12.33 -29.22
CA ASN A 102 3.70 12.79 -30.22
C ASN A 102 5.16 12.57 -29.78
N GLU A 103 5.39 12.24 -28.51
CA GLU A 103 6.72 11.97 -27.95
C GLU A 103 7.11 10.49 -28.08
N LEU A 104 6.15 9.62 -28.41
CA LEU A 104 6.40 8.20 -28.64
C LEU A 104 7.21 8.02 -29.92
N LYS A 105 8.33 7.29 -29.84
CA LYS A 105 9.23 7.04 -30.99
C LYS A 105 9.02 5.68 -31.63
N MET A 106 8.08 4.90 -31.10
CA MET A 106 7.85 3.50 -31.47
C MET A 106 6.35 3.22 -31.48
N GLU A 107 5.91 2.45 -32.47
CA GLU A 107 4.53 1.93 -32.58
C GLU A 107 4.36 0.58 -31.86
N HIS A 108 5.47 -0.16 -31.71
CA HIS A 108 5.51 -1.46 -31.06
C HIS A 108 6.66 -1.47 -30.06
N VAL A 109 6.39 -1.92 -28.83
CA VAL A 109 7.40 -2.12 -27.80
C VAL A 109 7.28 -3.53 -27.25
N SER A 110 8.43 -4.17 -27.07
CA SER A 110 8.56 -5.49 -26.45
C SER A 110 9.38 -5.42 -25.16
N VAL A 111 8.78 -5.88 -24.07
CA VAL A 111 9.40 -5.97 -22.75
C VAL A 111 9.53 -7.44 -22.37
N LEU A 112 10.77 -7.87 -22.15
CA LEU A 112 11.06 -9.22 -21.64
C LEU A 112 11.33 -9.17 -20.14
N VAL A 113 10.53 -9.89 -19.38
CA VAL A 113 10.70 -10.03 -17.92
C VAL A 113 11.79 -11.06 -17.62
N LYS A 114 12.84 -10.65 -16.90
CA LYS A 114 14.01 -11.48 -16.59
C LYS A 114 13.99 -12.01 -15.16
N GLY A 115 14.29 -13.30 -15.02
CA GLY A 115 14.47 -13.95 -13.72
C GLY A 115 13.14 -14.29 -13.04
N TRP A 116 13.23 -14.64 -11.75
CA TRP A 116 12.05 -14.85 -10.92
C TRP A 116 11.44 -13.50 -10.53
N THR A 117 10.12 -13.41 -10.63
CA THR A 117 9.36 -12.23 -10.22
C THR A 117 8.09 -12.67 -9.49
N TRP A 118 7.65 -11.85 -8.53
CA TRP A 118 6.34 -12.02 -7.90
C TRP A 118 5.20 -11.47 -8.77
N ILE A 119 5.51 -10.73 -9.83
CA ILE A 119 4.54 -10.19 -10.78
C ILE A 119 3.69 -11.33 -11.37
N PRO A 120 2.36 -11.25 -11.25
CA PRO A 120 1.44 -12.29 -11.71
C PRO A 120 1.63 -12.69 -13.17
N GLY A 121 1.50 -13.98 -13.46
CA GLY A 121 1.68 -14.52 -14.82
C GLY A 121 0.60 -14.08 -15.82
N ASN A 122 -0.57 -13.65 -15.34
CA ASN A 122 -1.64 -13.14 -16.20
C ASN A 122 -1.36 -11.73 -16.76
N LEU A 123 -0.22 -11.13 -16.41
CA LEU A 123 0.32 -9.96 -17.12
C LEU A 123 1.08 -10.32 -18.40
N ASP A 124 1.33 -11.61 -18.68
CA ASP A 124 1.94 -12.05 -19.93
C ASP A 124 0.90 -11.92 -21.07
N ASN A 125 1.01 -10.86 -21.88
CA ASN A 125 0.05 -10.57 -22.93
C ASN A 125 0.59 -9.55 -23.97
N LEU A 126 -0.13 -9.45 -25.08
CA LEU A 126 -0.02 -8.35 -26.03
C LEU A 126 -1.12 -7.32 -25.73
N TYR A 127 -0.71 -6.15 -25.26
CA TYR A 127 -1.60 -5.06 -24.89
C TYR A 127 -1.79 -4.07 -26.05
N SER A 128 -3.03 -3.64 -26.25
CA SER A 128 -3.35 -2.45 -27.05
C SER A 128 -3.40 -1.26 -26.11
N CYS A 129 -2.37 -0.41 -26.19
CA CYS A 129 -2.24 0.79 -25.39
C CYS A 129 -2.78 1.99 -26.15
N ARG A 130 -2.88 3.13 -25.47
CA ARG A 130 -3.24 4.40 -26.08
C ARG A 130 -2.24 4.83 -27.16
N CYS A 131 -2.60 5.85 -27.92
CA CYS A 131 -1.78 6.38 -29.03
C CYS A 131 -1.47 5.34 -30.13
N GLY A 132 -2.20 4.22 -30.19
CA GLY A 132 -1.93 3.13 -31.13
C GLY A 132 -0.72 2.25 -30.79
N LEU A 133 -0.09 2.46 -29.62
CA LEU A 133 1.07 1.69 -29.19
C LEU A 133 0.66 0.25 -28.85
N SER A 134 1.31 -0.75 -29.45
CA SER A 134 1.19 -2.13 -28.97
C SER A 134 2.33 -2.45 -28.00
N CYS A 135 2.01 -3.10 -26.90
CA CYS A 135 2.99 -3.49 -25.88
C CYS A 135 2.97 -5.00 -25.68
N LEU A 136 4.04 -5.69 -26.09
CA LEU A 136 4.26 -7.08 -25.73
C LEU A 136 4.98 -7.13 -24.38
N TRP A 137 4.28 -7.60 -23.34
CA TRP A 137 4.88 -7.90 -22.04
C TRP A 137 4.93 -9.41 -21.88
N THR A 138 6.11 -9.99 -21.78
CA THR A 138 6.22 -11.45 -21.72
C THR A 138 7.40 -11.96 -20.90
N LYS A 139 7.26 -13.16 -20.35
CA LYS A 139 8.35 -13.96 -19.76
C LYS A 139 9.00 -14.87 -20.80
N SER A 140 8.42 -15.00 -22.00
CA SER A 140 8.93 -15.87 -23.06
C SER A 140 9.97 -15.17 -23.92
N SER A 141 11.22 -15.65 -23.88
CA SER A 141 12.29 -15.16 -24.77
C SER A 141 12.06 -15.50 -26.25
N VAL A 142 11.17 -16.45 -26.55
CA VAL A 142 10.82 -16.82 -27.93
C VAL A 142 9.85 -15.79 -28.53
N LEU A 143 8.93 -15.27 -27.73
CA LEU A 143 7.98 -14.24 -28.16
C LEU A 143 8.63 -12.86 -28.27
N ALA A 144 9.62 -12.57 -27.42
CA ALA A 144 10.37 -11.33 -27.42
C ALA A 144 11.82 -11.54 -27.89
N ASP A 145 12.02 -11.98 -29.14
CA ASP A 145 13.36 -12.03 -29.75
C ASP A 145 13.87 -10.60 -30.00
N LYS A 146 15.01 -10.26 -29.38
CA LYS A 146 15.61 -8.92 -29.32
C LYS A 146 14.66 -7.85 -28.74
N PRO A 147 14.32 -7.92 -27.44
CA PRO A 147 13.38 -7.01 -26.83
C PRO A 147 13.87 -5.56 -26.82
N ASP A 148 12.96 -4.62 -26.63
CA ASP A 148 13.29 -3.19 -26.48
C ASP A 148 13.71 -2.83 -25.05
N ALA A 149 13.22 -3.61 -24.09
CA ALA A 149 13.58 -3.50 -22.69
C ALA A 149 13.65 -4.85 -21.98
N LEU A 150 14.55 -4.97 -21.02
CA LEU A 150 14.62 -6.05 -20.05
C LEU A 150 14.14 -5.54 -18.71
N LEU A 151 13.10 -6.16 -18.15
CA LEU A 151 12.60 -5.86 -16.81
C LEU A 151 13.28 -6.77 -15.78
N PHE A 152 13.85 -6.14 -14.76
CA PHE A 152 14.47 -6.78 -13.62
C PHE A 152 13.77 -6.35 -12.33
N GLU A 153 13.59 -7.27 -11.40
CA GLU A 153 12.98 -7.00 -10.09
C GLU A 153 13.85 -7.51 -8.94
N THR A 154 14.14 -8.81 -8.94
CA THR A 154 14.93 -9.44 -7.87
C THR A 154 16.44 -9.46 -8.16
N THR A 155 16.83 -9.03 -9.36
CA THR A 155 18.20 -9.06 -9.83
C THR A 155 18.61 -7.67 -10.29
N THR A 156 19.81 -7.24 -9.92
CA THR A 156 20.31 -5.95 -10.37
C THR A 156 20.61 -5.99 -11.86
N PRO A 157 20.22 -4.97 -12.65
CA PRO A 157 20.57 -4.91 -14.06
C PRO A 157 22.09 -4.94 -14.31
N PRO A 158 22.53 -5.38 -15.51
CA PRO A 158 23.95 -5.37 -15.87
C PRO A 158 24.52 -3.94 -15.84
N LEU A 159 25.79 -3.83 -15.43
CA LEU A 159 26.45 -2.55 -15.21
C LEU A 159 26.61 -1.74 -16.51
N GLN A 160 26.96 -2.40 -17.61
CA GLN A 160 27.19 -1.77 -18.91
C GLN A 160 26.04 -2.12 -19.87
N ARG A 161 25.68 -1.14 -20.70
CA ARG A 161 24.79 -1.30 -21.85
C ARG A 161 25.56 -0.84 -23.09
N ARG A 162 25.38 -1.50 -24.24
CA ARG A 162 25.92 -1.08 -25.53
C ARG A 162 24.80 -0.56 -26.43
N ASN A 163 25.16 0.18 -27.48
CA ASN A 163 24.19 0.59 -28.49
C ASN A 163 23.57 -0.64 -29.15
N GLY A 164 22.24 -0.69 -29.24
CA GLY A 164 21.50 -1.84 -29.74
C GLY A 164 21.09 -2.85 -28.67
N ASP A 165 21.63 -2.74 -27.45
CA ASP A 165 21.14 -3.55 -26.31
C ASP A 165 19.80 -2.98 -25.81
N PRO A 166 18.89 -3.84 -25.29
CA PRO A 166 17.63 -3.40 -24.70
C PRO A 166 17.85 -2.45 -23.51
N LEU A 167 16.89 -1.57 -23.26
CA LEU A 167 16.87 -0.75 -22.05
C LEU A 167 16.80 -1.63 -20.79
N ARG A 168 17.51 -1.22 -19.74
CA ARG A 168 17.46 -1.87 -18.43
C ARG A 168 16.36 -1.21 -17.61
N VAL A 169 15.30 -1.93 -17.33
CA VAL A 169 14.23 -1.49 -16.46
C VAL A 169 14.40 -2.20 -15.12
N TYR A 170 14.53 -1.46 -14.03
CA TYR A 170 14.57 -2.03 -12.69
C TYR A 170 13.31 -1.64 -11.92
N MET A 171 12.65 -2.62 -11.32
CA MET A 171 11.45 -2.42 -10.52
C MET A 171 11.71 -2.81 -9.07
N ASP A 172 11.38 -1.91 -8.16
CA ASP A 172 11.49 -2.16 -6.73
C ASP A 172 10.44 -1.35 -5.97
N LEU A 173 9.53 -2.05 -5.29
CA LEU A 173 8.44 -1.40 -4.55
C LEU A 173 8.69 -1.34 -3.05
N GLU A 174 9.84 -1.82 -2.55
CA GLU A 174 10.12 -1.80 -1.10
C GLU A 174 10.55 -0.41 -0.60
N ALA A 175 10.03 0.01 0.55
CA ALA A 175 10.24 1.35 1.12
C ALA A 175 11.72 1.79 1.30
N GLY A 176 12.63 0.84 1.47
CA GLY A 176 14.03 1.13 1.76
C GLY A 176 14.94 1.24 0.54
N ARG A 177 14.43 1.00 -0.67
CA ARG A 177 15.27 0.82 -1.86
C ARG A 177 15.22 2.01 -2.79
N LYS A 178 16.37 2.25 -3.43
CA LYS A 178 16.64 3.39 -4.30
C LYS A 178 17.20 2.88 -5.63
N ARG A 179 17.19 3.76 -6.63
CA ARG A 179 17.91 3.61 -7.89
C ARG A 179 19.32 3.08 -7.67
N THR A 180 19.73 2.10 -8.48
CA THR A 180 21.07 1.52 -8.40
C THR A 180 22.08 2.28 -9.27
N GLY A 181 21.58 3.17 -10.15
CA GLY A 181 22.38 3.87 -11.14
C GLY A 181 22.78 3.00 -12.34
N ARG A 182 22.25 1.78 -12.43
CA ARG A 182 22.47 0.85 -13.54
C ARG A 182 21.26 0.72 -14.45
N GLU A 183 20.10 1.16 -14.03
CA GLU A 183 18.88 1.11 -14.82
C GLU A 183 18.74 2.35 -15.72
N ASP A 184 18.17 2.16 -16.90
CA ASP A 184 17.79 3.24 -17.81
C ASP A 184 16.39 3.79 -17.47
N LEU A 185 15.56 2.96 -16.81
CA LEU A 185 14.22 3.26 -16.29
C LEU A 185 14.05 2.57 -14.93
N PHE A 186 13.47 3.30 -13.97
CA PHE A 186 13.18 2.78 -12.63
C PHE A 186 11.67 2.82 -12.34
N ILE A 187 11.14 1.72 -11.82
CA ILE A 187 9.75 1.58 -11.41
C ILE A 187 9.71 1.46 -9.89
N SER A 188 9.00 2.38 -9.23
CA SER A 188 8.80 2.35 -7.78
C SER A 188 7.39 2.83 -7.41
N TYR A 189 7.05 2.92 -6.13
CA TYR A 189 5.78 3.51 -5.69
C TYR A 189 5.80 5.05 -5.66
N HIS A 190 6.96 5.69 -5.86
CA HIS A 190 7.14 7.13 -5.90
C HIS A 190 6.65 7.72 -7.24
N ALA A 191 6.04 8.90 -7.19
CA ALA A 191 5.53 9.55 -8.40
C ALA A 191 6.64 10.26 -9.20
N GLU A 192 7.74 10.62 -8.54
CA GLU A 192 8.92 11.24 -9.15
C GLU A 192 9.80 10.27 -9.95
N ASP A 193 9.59 8.95 -9.81
CA ASP A 193 10.32 7.95 -10.58
C ASP A 193 9.81 7.79 -12.02
N ASP A 194 10.52 7.04 -12.88
CA ASP A 194 10.19 7.02 -14.31
C ASP A 194 8.78 6.46 -14.55
N VAL A 195 8.39 5.45 -13.78
CA VAL A 195 7.04 4.88 -13.81
C VAL A 195 6.62 4.51 -12.40
N GLN A 196 5.49 5.04 -11.94
CA GLN A 196 4.94 4.71 -10.64
C GLN A 196 4.19 3.37 -10.67
N SER A 197 4.25 2.57 -9.61
CA SER A 197 3.40 1.40 -9.41
C SER A 197 2.88 1.37 -7.97
N THR A 198 1.60 1.71 -7.80
CA THR A 198 0.93 1.62 -6.50
C THR A 198 0.49 0.19 -6.20
N TYR A 199 0.18 -0.09 -4.92
CA TYR A 199 -0.37 -1.37 -4.47
C TYR A 199 -1.90 -1.48 -4.61
N ALA A 200 -2.58 -0.50 -5.22
CA ALA A 200 -4.04 -0.46 -5.32
C ALA A 200 -4.63 -1.31 -6.46
N GLY A 201 -3.80 -2.08 -7.15
CA GLY A 201 -4.20 -2.89 -8.31
C GLY A 201 -4.97 -4.15 -7.93
N ALA A 202 -5.92 -4.55 -8.76
CA ALA A 202 -6.64 -5.81 -8.65
C ALA A 202 -5.73 -7.04 -8.82
N LEU A 203 -4.57 -6.90 -9.48
CA LEU A 203 -3.63 -8.00 -9.65
C LEU A 203 -2.99 -8.50 -8.36
N PHE A 204 -2.93 -7.66 -7.31
CA PHE A 204 -2.59 -8.14 -5.98
C PHE A 204 -3.65 -9.11 -5.41
N HIS A 205 -4.82 -9.24 -6.06
CA HIS A 205 -5.99 -10.00 -5.58
C HIS A 205 -6.26 -11.29 -6.37
N ASN A 206 -5.42 -11.63 -7.36
CA ASN A 206 -5.59 -12.83 -8.17
C ASN A 206 -5.69 -14.12 -7.32
N GLY A 207 -6.68 -14.96 -7.63
CA GLY A 207 -6.86 -16.29 -7.03
C GLY A 207 -7.56 -16.31 -5.67
N ARG A 208 -8.18 -15.22 -5.23
CA ARG A 208 -8.82 -15.12 -3.90
C ARG A 208 -10.33 -15.35 -3.94
N ASN A 209 -10.88 -15.86 -2.83
CA ASN A 209 -12.31 -15.88 -2.59
C ASN A 209 -12.80 -14.43 -2.33
N TYR A 210 -13.67 -13.93 -3.21
CA TYR A 210 -14.26 -12.59 -3.13
C TYR A 210 -15.58 -12.56 -2.35
N HIS A 211 -15.89 -13.60 -1.57
CA HIS A 211 -16.98 -13.52 -0.63
C HIS A 211 -16.76 -12.35 0.35
N VAL A 212 -17.69 -11.42 0.37
CA VAL A 212 -17.72 -10.29 1.30
C VAL A 212 -18.93 -10.46 2.20
N SER A 213 -18.69 -10.74 3.48
CA SER A 213 -19.76 -10.93 4.45
C SER A 213 -20.56 -9.64 4.67
N HIS A 214 -21.88 -9.76 4.59
CA HIS A 214 -22.82 -8.71 5.00
C HIS A 214 -23.05 -8.66 6.51
N ARG A 215 -22.54 -9.67 7.25
CA ARG A 215 -22.59 -9.75 8.71
C ARG A 215 -21.22 -9.49 9.32
N LYS A 216 -21.18 -8.58 10.28
CA LYS A 216 -19.99 -8.22 11.05
C LYS A 216 -20.09 -8.75 12.48
N ASP A 217 -18.95 -9.14 13.04
CA ASP A 217 -18.80 -9.54 14.43
C ASP A 217 -18.94 -8.31 15.37
N ASN A 218 -19.60 -8.52 16.51
CA ASN A 218 -19.76 -7.52 17.57
C ASN A 218 -18.82 -7.77 18.75
N ASP A 219 -18.45 -9.02 18.99
CA ASP A 219 -17.61 -9.46 20.10
C ASP A 219 -16.13 -9.36 19.74
N THR A 220 -15.80 -9.50 18.45
CA THR A 220 -14.44 -9.31 17.91
C THR A 220 -14.43 -8.22 16.84
N LEU A 221 -13.94 -7.03 17.20
CA LEU A 221 -14.04 -5.86 16.33
C LEU A 221 -12.96 -5.80 15.25
N VAL A 222 -11.74 -6.22 15.60
CA VAL A 222 -10.54 -5.96 14.79
C VAL A 222 -9.91 -7.25 14.28
N TYR A 223 -9.66 -7.31 12.98
CA TYR A 223 -8.77 -8.27 12.36
C TYR A 223 -7.35 -7.70 12.27
N TRP A 224 -6.34 -8.48 12.64
CA TRP A 224 -4.94 -8.21 12.30
C TRP A 224 -4.24 -9.48 11.82
N SER A 225 -3.30 -9.34 10.89
CA SER A 225 -2.45 -10.44 10.46
C SER A 225 -1.06 -9.95 10.08
N SER A 226 -0.04 -10.58 10.64
CA SER A 226 1.35 -10.30 10.26
C SER A 226 2.23 -11.53 10.47
N SER A 227 3.13 -11.77 9.50
CA SER A 227 4.17 -12.79 9.62
C SER A 227 5.59 -12.23 9.58
N ARG A 228 5.75 -10.90 9.42
CA ARG A 228 7.01 -10.17 9.53
C ARG A 228 7.01 -9.39 10.83
N CYS A 229 7.64 -9.94 11.86
CA CYS A 229 7.56 -9.46 13.24
C CYS A 229 8.61 -8.38 13.52
N LEU A 230 8.37 -7.16 13.03
CA LEU A 230 9.19 -5.98 13.32
C LEU A 230 8.83 -5.44 14.71
N ALA A 231 9.82 -5.04 15.50
CA ALA A 231 9.64 -4.63 16.89
C ALA A 231 8.64 -3.47 17.02
N ASP A 232 8.87 -2.37 16.30
CA ASP A 232 8.02 -1.17 16.36
C ASP A 232 6.60 -1.45 15.89
N ARG A 233 6.45 -2.19 14.78
CA ARG A 233 5.14 -2.61 14.24
C ARG A 233 4.37 -3.46 15.24
N ASN A 234 5.04 -4.40 15.90
CA ASN A 234 4.42 -5.27 16.90
C ASN A 234 4.08 -4.50 18.19
N GLN A 235 4.92 -3.54 18.59
CA GLN A 235 4.64 -2.69 19.75
C GLN A 235 3.41 -1.82 19.50
N LEU A 236 3.31 -1.19 18.32
CA LEU A 236 2.16 -0.40 17.90
C LEU A 236 0.88 -1.26 17.79
N ALA A 237 0.97 -2.45 17.20
CA ALA A 237 -0.16 -3.36 17.17
C ALA A 237 -0.60 -3.75 18.59
N ARG A 238 0.34 -4.11 19.47
CA ARG A 238 0.05 -4.52 20.84
C ARG A 238 -0.60 -3.39 21.66
N SER A 239 -0.14 -2.16 21.52
CA SER A 239 -0.66 -1.02 22.29
C SER A 239 -2.12 -0.69 21.95
N LEU A 240 -2.53 -0.86 20.69
CA LEU A 240 -3.91 -0.68 20.28
C LEU A 240 -4.77 -1.93 20.53
N LEU A 241 -4.27 -3.11 20.16
CA LEU A 241 -5.03 -4.36 20.24
C LEU A 241 -5.30 -4.79 21.69
N SER A 242 -4.46 -4.41 22.67
CA SER A 242 -4.78 -4.65 24.09
C SER A 242 -6.03 -3.90 24.58
N LEU A 243 -6.46 -2.86 23.85
CA LEU A 243 -7.60 -2.01 24.18
C LEU A 243 -8.87 -2.39 23.42
N LEU A 244 -8.79 -3.31 22.46
CA LEU A 244 -9.86 -3.67 21.52
C LEU A 244 -10.05 -5.19 21.45
N PRO A 245 -11.29 -5.69 21.38
CA PRO A 245 -11.54 -7.09 21.05
C PRO A 245 -11.04 -7.41 19.64
N HIS A 246 -10.18 -8.41 19.50
CA HIS A 246 -9.47 -8.66 18.25
C HIS A 246 -9.08 -10.12 18.04
N HIS A 247 -8.95 -10.48 16.77
CA HIS A 247 -8.23 -11.67 16.33
C HIS A 247 -6.96 -11.25 15.61
N SER A 248 -5.87 -11.92 15.98
CA SER A 248 -4.53 -11.73 15.43
C SER A 248 -4.07 -13.06 14.82
N PHE A 249 -3.95 -13.05 13.49
CA PHE A 249 -3.50 -14.15 12.65
C PHE A 249 -2.04 -13.96 12.25
N GLY A 250 -1.46 -14.95 11.56
CA GLY A 250 -0.06 -14.91 11.17
C GLY A 250 0.88 -15.23 12.33
N LYS A 251 2.19 -15.04 12.14
CA LYS A 251 3.21 -15.42 13.14
C LYS A 251 3.31 -14.44 14.31
N CYS A 252 2.91 -13.19 14.13
CA CYS A 252 3.14 -12.12 15.11
C CYS A 252 1.91 -11.89 15.98
N LEU A 253 2.10 -11.85 17.30
CA LEU A 253 1.04 -11.73 18.33
C LEU A 253 -0.17 -12.64 18.06
N ASN A 254 0.03 -13.84 17.52
CA ASN A 254 -1.08 -14.74 17.19
C ASN A 254 -1.88 -15.06 18.47
N ASN A 255 -3.21 -14.91 18.41
CA ASN A 255 -4.09 -15.22 19.53
C ASN A 255 -5.24 -16.19 19.16
N VAL A 256 -5.25 -16.68 17.91
CA VAL A 256 -6.31 -17.55 17.38
C VAL A 256 -5.94 -19.02 17.37
N GLY A 257 -4.71 -19.37 17.77
CA GLY A 257 -4.26 -20.76 17.90
C GLY A 257 -3.61 -21.35 16.63
N GLY A 258 -3.17 -20.53 15.68
CA GLY A 258 -2.46 -21.02 14.49
C GLY A 258 -2.48 -20.07 13.30
N LEU A 259 -1.68 -20.37 12.27
CA LEU A 259 -1.56 -19.55 11.05
C LEU A 259 -2.76 -19.68 10.11
N ASP A 260 -3.40 -20.84 10.09
CA ASP A 260 -4.47 -21.19 9.15
C ASP A 260 -5.87 -21.24 9.81
N MET A 261 -6.00 -20.67 11.01
CA MET A 261 -7.24 -20.70 11.81
C MET A 261 -8.40 -19.90 11.20
N ALA A 262 -8.11 -19.02 10.24
CA ALA A 262 -9.17 -18.24 9.58
C ALA A 262 -10.16 -19.13 8.83
N LEU A 263 -9.74 -20.26 8.24
CA LEU A 263 -10.65 -21.21 7.61
C LEU A 263 -11.43 -22.06 8.62
N SER A 264 -10.90 -22.25 9.82
CA SER A 264 -11.66 -22.89 10.91
C SER A 264 -12.78 -21.98 11.42
N PHE A 265 -12.56 -20.66 11.41
CA PHE A 265 -13.57 -19.68 11.82
C PHE A 265 -14.58 -19.40 10.70
N TYR A 266 -14.12 -19.38 9.46
CA TYR A 266 -14.91 -19.03 8.27
C TYR A 266 -14.71 -20.08 7.17
N PRO A 267 -15.32 -21.27 7.30
CA PRO A 267 -15.17 -22.36 6.33
C PRO A 267 -15.68 -21.97 4.93
N GLU A 268 -16.64 -21.05 4.82
CA GLU A 268 -17.13 -20.48 3.57
C GLU A 268 -16.06 -19.71 2.77
N CYS A 269 -14.97 -19.31 3.43
CA CYS A 269 -13.86 -18.62 2.80
C CYS A 269 -12.89 -19.56 2.09
N ALA A 270 -13.05 -20.88 2.22
CA ALA A 270 -12.27 -21.84 1.44
C ALA A 270 -12.53 -21.64 -0.06
N ASN A 271 -11.47 -21.77 -0.86
CA ASN A 271 -11.58 -21.95 -2.31
C ASN A 271 -12.04 -23.40 -2.61
N ASP A 272 -12.02 -23.82 -3.88
CA ASP A 272 -12.31 -25.18 -4.32
C ASP A 272 -11.73 -26.25 -3.35
N ALA A 273 -12.62 -27.12 -2.85
CA ALA A 273 -12.30 -28.15 -1.87
C ALA A 273 -11.21 -29.15 -2.34
N SER A 274 -10.95 -29.23 -3.65
CA SER A 274 -9.91 -30.06 -4.24
C SER A 274 -8.50 -29.47 -4.16
N ILE A 275 -8.37 -28.18 -3.80
CA ILE A 275 -7.09 -27.48 -3.73
C ILE A 275 -6.73 -27.24 -2.26
N LYS A 276 -5.51 -27.64 -1.87
CA LYS A 276 -4.99 -27.29 -0.55
C LYS A 276 -4.92 -25.76 -0.43
N PRO A 277 -5.71 -25.14 0.46
CA PRO A 277 -5.80 -23.69 0.52
C PRO A 277 -4.49 -23.11 1.03
N LYS A 278 -4.05 -22.04 0.40
CA LYS A 278 -2.93 -21.21 0.88
C LYS A 278 -3.49 -20.13 1.79
N TRP A 279 -2.68 -19.65 2.73
CA TRP A 279 -3.15 -18.70 3.75
C TRP A 279 -3.70 -17.39 3.14
N TRP A 280 -3.23 -16.98 1.97
CA TRP A 280 -3.69 -15.76 1.30
C TRP A 280 -5.00 -15.94 0.52
N ASP A 281 -5.40 -17.18 0.23
CA ASP A 281 -6.57 -17.47 -0.63
C ASP A 281 -7.89 -17.00 0.01
N HIS A 282 -7.93 -17.00 1.35
CA HIS A 282 -9.11 -16.69 2.15
C HIS A 282 -9.00 -15.36 2.91
N LEU A 283 -7.91 -14.61 2.72
CA LEU A 283 -7.57 -13.43 3.52
C LEU A 283 -8.66 -12.35 3.46
N HIS A 284 -9.12 -11.98 2.26
CA HIS A 284 -10.16 -10.97 2.09
C HIS A 284 -11.50 -11.40 2.67
N CYS A 285 -11.88 -12.66 2.43
CA CYS A 285 -13.12 -13.20 2.97
C CYS A 285 -13.08 -13.20 4.50
N ALA A 286 -12.01 -13.68 5.13
CA ALA A 286 -11.85 -13.63 6.59
C ALA A 286 -11.91 -12.19 7.14
N MET A 287 -11.18 -11.25 6.52
CA MET A 287 -11.25 -9.82 6.88
C MET A 287 -12.67 -9.25 6.82
N SER A 288 -13.50 -9.74 5.89
CA SER A 288 -14.86 -9.24 5.67
C SER A 288 -15.83 -9.52 6.82
N HIS A 289 -15.52 -10.43 7.73
CA HIS A 289 -16.34 -10.68 8.92
C HIS A 289 -16.10 -9.68 10.06
N TYR A 290 -15.04 -8.88 9.99
CA TYR A 290 -14.68 -7.90 11.02
C TYR A 290 -15.16 -6.50 10.62
N LYS A 291 -15.47 -5.67 11.62
CA LYS A 291 -15.80 -4.27 11.34
C LYS A 291 -14.55 -3.52 10.88
N PHE A 292 -13.42 -3.79 11.52
CA PHE A 292 -12.16 -3.10 11.28
C PHE A 292 -11.04 -4.06 10.95
N VAL A 293 -10.10 -3.59 10.12
CA VAL A 293 -8.83 -4.27 9.85
C VAL A 293 -7.71 -3.34 10.26
N LEU A 294 -6.79 -3.81 11.10
CA LEU A 294 -5.61 -3.06 11.48
C LEU A 294 -4.55 -3.14 10.36
N ALA A 295 -4.38 -2.06 9.62
CA ALA A 295 -3.47 -1.95 8.48
C ALA A 295 -2.22 -1.15 8.87
N ILE A 296 -1.24 -1.82 9.49
CA ILE A 296 0.03 -1.21 9.87
C ILE A 296 1.11 -1.58 8.84
N GLU A 297 1.75 -0.57 8.26
CA GLU A 297 2.89 -0.74 7.37
C GLU A 297 4.15 -1.22 8.08
N ASN A 298 5.09 -1.77 7.32
CA ASN A 298 6.38 -2.17 7.88
C ASN A 298 7.26 -0.98 8.25
N THR A 299 7.00 0.19 7.66
CA THR A 299 7.76 1.42 7.82
C THR A 299 6.84 2.62 7.71
N TRP A 300 7.19 3.72 8.37
CA TRP A 300 6.51 5.01 8.23
C TRP A 300 7.24 5.82 7.15
N THR A 301 6.78 5.71 5.91
CA THR A 301 7.43 6.31 4.73
C THR A 301 6.39 7.02 3.87
N GLU A 302 6.70 8.23 3.41
CA GLU A 302 5.86 8.98 2.47
C GLU A 302 5.53 8.16 1.22
N SER A 303 4.28 8.21 0.78
CA SER A 303 3.74 7.51 -0.39
C SER A 303 3.79 5.97 -0.34
N TYR A 304 4.36 5.37 0.71
CA TYR A 304 4.43 3.92 0.88
C TYR A 304 3.11 3.36 1.45
N VAL A 305 2.11 3.26 0.56
CA VAL A 305 0.80 2.68 0.86
C VAL A 305 0.69 1.33 0.15
N THR A 306 0.63 0.26 0.93
CA THR A 306 0.74 -1.10 0.40
C THR A 306 -0.59 -1.84 0.36
N GLU A 307 -0.53 -3.10 -0.04
CA GLU A 307 -1.66 -4.00 -0.15
C GLU A 307 -2.46 -4.14 1.16
N LYS A 308 -1.82 -3.91 2.32
CA LYS A 308 -2.47 -4.04 3.65
C LYS A 308 -3.68 -3.12 3.78
N LEU A 309 -3.56 -1.87 3.33
CA LEU A 309 -4.66 -0.91 3.35
C LEU A 309 -5.71 -1.28 2.31
N PHE A 310 -5.28 -1.62 1.09
CA PHE A 310 -6.21 -1.87 -0.01
C PHE A 310 -6.98 -3.19 0.18
N TYR A 311 -6.39 -4.21 0.81
CA TYR A 311 -7.10 -5.44 1.19
C TYR A 311 -8.18 -5.16 2.25
N ALA A 312 -7.88 -4.31 3.22
CA ALA A 312 -8.86 -3.90 4.22
C ALA A 312 -10.06 -3.21 3.56
N LEU A 313 -9.80 -2.26 2.65
CA LEU A 313 -10.87 -1.66 1.84
C LEU A 313 -11.62 -2.76 1.06
N ASP A 314 -10.95 -3.53 0.22
CA ASP A 314 -11.62 -4.46 -0.70
C ASP A 314 -12.39 -5.59 0.02
N SER A 315 -12.02 -5.93 1.26
CA SER A 315 -12.76 -6.85 2.13
C SER A 315 -14.09 -6.31 2.66
N GLY A 316 -14.42 -5.03 2.43
CA GLY A 316 -15.61 -4.40 2.99
C GLY A 316 -15.50 -4.12 4.49
N SER A 317 -14.28 -3.95 5.00
CA SER A 317 -13.98 -3.55 6.38
C SER A 317 -13.38 -2.14 6.40
N VAL A 318 -13.41 -1.48 7.55
CA VAL A 318 -12.83 -0.13 7.71
C VAL A 318 -11.37 -0.27 8.15
N PRO A 319 -10.38 0.23 7.38
CA PRO A 319 -8.98 0.16 7.77
C PRO A 319 -8.70 1.12 8.94
N ILE A 320 -8.02 0.62 9.98
CA ILE A 320 -7.30 1.43 10.96
C ILE A 320 -5.85 1.47 10.50
N TYR A 321 -5.42 2.60 9.93
CA TYR A 321 -4.17 2.69 9.19
C TYR A 321 -3.04 3.36 9.99
N PHE A 322 -1.84 2.79 9.86
CA PHE A 322 -0.59 3.40 10.30
C PHE A 322 0.48 3.18 9.23
N GLY A 323 0.95 4.25 8.61
CA GLY A 323 1.94 4.21 7.52
C GLY A 323 2.15 5.59 6.94
N ALA A 324 2.08 5.73 5.61
CA ALA A 324 2.39 6.98 4.92
C ALA A 324 1.64 8.21 5.49
N PRO A 325 2.34 9.32 5.81
CA PRO A 325 1.71 10.54 6.33
C PRO A 325 0.73 11.21 5.34
N ASN A 326 0.93 10.99 4.04
CA ASN A 326 0.10 11.50 2.95
C ASN A 326 -0.91 10.46 2.43
N VAL A 327 -1.26 9.44 3.23
CA VAL A 327 -2.17 8.34 2.81
C VAL A 327 -3.51 8.81 2.24
N LEU A 328 -4.03 9.96 2.71
CA LEU A 328 -5.29 10.53 2.22
C LEU A 328 -5.25 10.92 0.73
N GLU A 329 -4.06 11.04 0.14
CA GLU A 329 -3.90 11.24 -1.30
C GLU A 329 -4.11 9.97 -2.12
N PHE A 330 -4.12 8.79 -1.48
CA PHE A 330 -4.17 7.47 -2.13
C PHE A 330 -5.50 6.75 -1.95
N VAL A 331 -6.39 7.25 -1.10
CA VAL A 331 -7.62 6.55 -0.71
C VAL A 331 -8.85 7.37 -1.03
N PRO A 332 -10.04 6.74 -1.11
CA PRO A 332 -11.27 7.49 -1.19
C PRO A 332 -11.43 8.38 0.04
N PRO A 333 -12.09 9.53 -0.09
CA PRO A 333 -12.33 10.40 1.05
C PRO A 333 -13.13 9.65 2.15
N HIS A 334 -12.76 9.84 3.44
CA HIS A 334 -13.38 9.19 4.62
C HIS A 334 -13.56 7.68 4.45
N SER A 335 -12.55 6.99 3.94
CA SER A 335 -12.58 5.53 3.81
C SER A 335 -11.75 4.80 4.86
N ILE A 336 -10.96 5.53 5.66
CA ILE A 336 -10.02 4.96 6.63
C ILE A 336 -10.07 5.73 7.95
N ILE A 337 -9.69 5.06 9.03
CA ILE A 337 -9.31 5.69 10.29
C ILE A 337 -7.80 5.87 10.27
N ASP A 338 -7.31 7.10 10.10
CA ASP A 338 -5.87 7.41 10.18
C ASP A 338 -5.43 7.44 11.65
N GLY A 339 -4.79 6.36 12.11
CA GLY A 339 -4.36 6.20 13.49
C GLY A 339 -3.32 7.24 13.93
N ASN A 340 -2.60 7.86 12.98
CA ASN A 340 -1.59 8.88 13.28
C ASN A 340 -2.20 10.21 13.74
N LYS A 341 -3.51 10.41 13.57
CA LYS A 341 -4.21 11.67 13.93
C LYS A 341 -4.70 11.72 15.38
N PHE A 342 -4.59 10.62 16.12
CA PHE A 342 -5.06 10.52 17.49
C PHE A 342 -3.94 10.83 18.48
N LYS A 343 -4.28 11.44 19.63
CA LYS A 343 -3.30 11.84 20.65
C LYS A 343 -2.78 10.66 21.46
N SER A 344 -3.56 9.59 21.55
CA SER A 344 -3.17 8.35 22.24
C SER A 344 -3.91 7.12 21.69
N MET A 345 -3.42 5.93 22.03
CA MET A 345 -4.06 4.66 21.64
C MET A 345 -5.41 4.47 22.33
N GLU A 346 -5.61 5.03 23.52
CA GLU A 346 -6.88 5.04 24.25
C GLU A 346 -7.92 5.92 23.57
N GLU A 347 -7.51 7.08 23.04
CA GLU A 347 -8.38 7.94 22.24
C GLU A 347 -8.81 7.22 20.95
N LEU A 348 -7.86 6.60 20.25
CA LEU A 348 -8.14 5.81 19.05
C LEU A 348 -9.04 4.60 19.37
N ALA A 349 -8.76 3.84 20.42
CA ALA A 349 -9.57 2.69 20.80
C ALA A 349 -10.99 3.10 21.20
N SER A 350 -11.13 4.20 21.93
CA SER A 350 -12.44 4.78 22.27
C SER A 350 -13.20 5.17 21.00
N TYR A 351 -12.52 5.82 20.04
CA TYR A 351 -13.12 6.17 18.76
C TYR A 351 -13.57 4.93 17.97
N VAL A 352 -12.73 3.90 17.86
CA VAL A 352 -13.08 2.64 17.18
C VAL A 352 -14.30 1.97 17.82
N LYS A 353 -14.36 1.90 19.16
CA LYS A 353 -15.53 1.35 19.89
C LYS A 353 -16.80 2.16 19.63
N ASN A 354 -16.68 3.49 19.56
CA ASN A 354 -17.80 4.37 19.26
C ASN A 354 -18.35 4.12 17.85
N ILE A 355 -17.46 4.07 16.84
CA ILE A 355 -17.87 3.75 15.46
C ILE A 355 -18.44 2.33 15.36
N ALA A 356 -17.89 1.36 16.09
CA ALA A 356 -18.41 -0.01 16.15
C ALA A 356 -19.87 -0.08 16.65
N ASN A 357 -20.27 0.90 17.46
CA ASN A 357 -21.60 1.02 18.07
C ASN A 357 -22.44 2.14 17.45
N ASP A 358 -22.12 2.58 16.23
CA ASP A 358 -22.92 3.54 15.49
C ASP A 358 -23.05 3.07 14.02
N PRO A 359 -24.19 2.48 13.61
CA PRO A 359 -24.36 1.95 12.27
C PRO A 359 -24.32 3.04 11.21
N VAL A 360 -24.70 4.28 11.53
CA VAL A 360 -24.68 5.40 10.58
C VAL A 360 -23.24 5.85 10.38
N ALA A 361 -22.51 6.10 11.48
CA ALA A 361 -21.11 6.53 11.40
C ALA A 361 -20.23 5.45 10.74
N TYR A 362 -20.44 4.17 11.05
CA TYR A 362 -19.72 3.08 10.39
C TYR A 362 -20.07 2.98 8.91
N ALA A 363 -21.36 3.04 8.54
CA ALA A 363 -21.80 2.96 7.14
C ALA A 363 -21.19 4.07 6.28
N GLU A 364 -20.93 5.24 6.86
CA GLU A 364 -20.36 6.37 6.14
C GLU A 364 -18.95 6.10 5.62
N TYR A 365 -18.14 5.30 6.33
CA TYR A 365 -16.83 4.86 5.84
C TYR A 365 -16.90 4.04 4.54
N HIS A 366 -18.09 3.57 4.16
CA HIS A 366 -18.36 2.85 2.91
C HIS A 366 -19.10 3.71 1.87
N ALA A 367 -19.51 4.93 2.21
CA ALA A 367 -20.36 5.77 1.35
C ALA A 367 -19.67 6.13 0.03
N TRP A 368 -18.34 6.29 0.01
CA TRP A 368 -17.57 6.56 -1.21
C TRP A 368 -17.84 5.54 -2.34
N ARG A 369 -18.07 4.26 -1.99
CA ARG A 369 -18.37 3.19 -2.96
C ARG A 369 -19.72 3.39 -3.63
N ARG A 370 -20.70 3.77 -2.83
CA ARG A 370 -22.10 3.87 -3.24
C ARG A 370 -22.40 5.20 -3.92
N CYS A 371 -21.73 6.25 -3.46
CA CYS A 371 -21.94 7.62 -3.94
C CYS A 371 -20.97 8.00 -5.06
N GLY A 372 -20.02 7.14 -5.43
CA GLY A 372 -19.07 7.38 -6.52
C GLY A 372 -18.05 8.48 -6.23
N VAL A 373 -17.76 8.74 -4.95
CA VAL A 373 -16.81 9.78 -4.54
C VAL A 373 -15.45 9.13 -4.33
N LEU A 374 -14.70 8.96 -5.42
CA LEU A 374 -13.42 8.24 -5.38
C LEU A 374 -12.24 9.13 -4.98
N GLY A 375 -12.36 10.45 -5.08
CA GLY A 375 -11.21 11.34 -4.89
C GLY A 375 -10.04 10.95 -5.80
N ASN A 376 -8.84 10.85 -5.24
CA ASN A 376 -7.65 10.41 -5.98
C ASN A 376 -7.56 8.89 -6.14
N TYR A 377 -8.42 8.10 -5.49
CA TYR A 377 -8.34 6.63 -5.53
C TYR A 377 -8.42 6.06 -6.94
N GLY A 378 -9.18 6.70 -7.84
CA GLY A 378 -9.21 6.33 -9.25
C GLY A 378 -7.83 6.43 -9.90
N LYS A 379 -7.11 7.52 -9.65
CA LYS A 379 -5.72 7.71 -10.11
C LYS A 379 -4.76 6.73 -9.44
N THR A 380 -4.95 6.47 -8.14
CA THR A 380 -4.17 5.48 -7.41
C THR A 380 -4.29 4.09 -8.05
N ARG A 381 -5.51 3.65 -8.37
CA ARG A 381 -5.74 2.39 -9.09
C ARG A 381 -5.18 2.43 -10.51
N ALA A 382 -5.35 3.54 -11.23
CA ALA A 382 -4.80 3.71 -12.57
C ALA A 382 -3.27 3.65 -12.59
N ALA A 383 -2.57 4.09 -11.54
CA ALA A 383 -1.11 4.03 -11.41
C ALA A 383 -0.60 2.71 -10.80
N SER A 384 -1.46 1.68 -10.69
CA SER A 384 -1.09 0.39 -10.10
C SER A 384 -0.40 -0.55 -11.11
N LEU A 385 -0.09 -1.76 -10.65
CA LEU A 385 0.38 -2.87 -11.47
C LEU A 385 -0.53 -3.21 -12.66
N ASP A 386 -1.84 -3.01 -12.52
CA ASP A 386 -2.85 -3.45 -13.51
C ASP A 386 -2.63 -2.82 -14.89
N THR A 387 -2.14 -1.58 -14.91
CA THR A 387 -1.90 -0.80 -16.13
C THR A 387 -0.41 -0.65 -16.43
N LEU A 388 0.47 -1.23 -15.60
CA LEU A 388 1.92 -1.07 -15.70
C LEU A 388 2.48 -1.44 -17.07
N PRO A 389 2.03 -2.52 -17.77
CA PRO A 389 2.58 -2.88 -19.07
C PRO A 389 2.53 -1.72 -20.07
N CYS A 390 1.37 -1.10 -20.27
CA CYS A 390 1.23 0.00 -21.21
C CYS A 390 2.05 1.22 -20.79
N ARG A 391 2.03 1.60 -19.51
CA ARG A 391 2.76 2.77 -19.01
C ARG A 391 4.28 2.58 -19.14
N LEU A 392 4.78 1.37 -18.88
CA LEU A 392 6.19 1.05 -19.09
C LEU A 392 6.54 1.08 -20.59
N CYS A 393 5.73 0.48 -21.45
CA CYS A 393 5.97 0.50 -22.89
C CYS A 393 5.98 1.92 -23.47
N GLU A 394 5.12 2.82 -22.99
CA GLU A 394 5.20 4.24 -23.33
C GLU A 394 6.53 4.87 -22.91
N ALA A 395 6.98 4.62 -21.67
CA ALA A 395 8.26 5.13 -21.18
C ALA A 395 9.45 4.60 -22.00
N VAL A 396 9.43 3.32 -22.37
CA VAL A 396 10.41 2.69 -23.25
C VAL A 396 10.37 3.32 -24.66
N SER A 397 9.17 3.52 -25.22
CA SER A 397 8.97 4.16 -26.53
C SER A 397 9.52 5.59 -26.56
N ARG A 398 9.26 6.41 -25.52
CA ARG A 398 9.82 7.77 -25.42
C ARG A 398 11.36 7.77 -25.41
N LYS A 399 11.98 6.75 -24.81
CA LYS A 399 13.44 6.58 -24.83
C LYS A 399 13.97 5.98 -26.14
N GLY A 400 13.13 5.39 -26.98
CA GLY A 400 13.49 4.77 -28.25
C GLY A 400 13.93 3.30 -28.13
N GLY A 401 13.56 2.64 -27.02
CA GLY A 401 13.84 1.22 -26.80
C GLY A 401 15.32 0.86 -26.95
N ARG A 402 15.61 -0.27 -27.60
CA ARG A 402 16.98 -0.74 -27.87
C ARG A 402 17.79 0.19 -28.79
N ASN A 403 17.14 1.11 -29.50
CA ASN A 403 17.80 2.10 -30.36
C ASN A 403 18.28 3.33 -29.57
N ALA A 404 17.96 3.42 -28.28
CA ALA A 404 18.47 4.46 -27.40
C ALA A 404 20.00 4.36 -27.26
N ARG A 405 20.69 5.52 -27.32
CA ARG A 405 22.14 5.58 -27.12
C ARG A 405 22.50 5.11 -25.70
N ALA A 406 23.53 4.27 -25.60
CA ALA A 406 24.07 3.70 -24.37
C ALA A 406 24.64 4.74 -23.40
#